data_AF-A0A814ABE6-F1
#
_entry.id   AF-A0A814ABE6-F1
#
_cell.length_a   1.000
_cell.length_b   1.000
_cell.length_c   1.000
_cell.angle_alpha   90.00
_cell.angle_beta   90.00
_cell.angle_gamma   90.00
#
_symmetry.space_group_name_H-M   'P 1'
#
loop_
_entity.id
_entity.type
_entity.pdbx_description
1 polymer ?
#
loop_
_entity_poly.entity_id
_entity_poly.type
_entity_poly.pdbx_seq_one_letter_code
_entity_poly.pdbx_strand_id
1 'polypeptide(L)'
;MLKLLLIFELFYLISSSSDIIIEPIKLGDNNVAFIFIPGAELPPDRYVPLLKQVQLISTNSLWIAIPSFPDDFPLEILRPKVIDEILTKLYKLGMSINTTIFLGGHSLGGITSQSLAYKYKNKIFGQILIGSFLQRKYQTSNTIYPVSTLILSGELDGLARVTRIIESFYFYSIYPHFTLIITGMNHMNTASGKPTDHILKNDIKSEINETIAHQELSIRINDYMNMRLNNQTITPILEYNLNQTKIFSQPYLNALNLEGYYHFLPPCYNKTNDNCQIGSQWSTYGQKIMSGLNDTVQLNISDQFHIVYKIPEYFPHLDNNCSLIKPLNNCILYVHTVTQNIYDLNDQFDTGETHSSAEEMRVKMISRQVLLQAADGKQHDFNQTDEQSLCGLINQYSLDWALKNAAKKTKDRYDQIGKQMIIGDDIGPLNVGPLWIWTPLQFDLGKDSQGKTIVTVRSPTLRFPNNYPVSSVAGFHYCKLLSPGRALEWIYVDSLKP
;
A
#
# COMPACT_ATOMS: atom_id res chain seq x y z
N MET A 1 9.56 -13.69 16.22
CA MET A 1 9.63 -12.59 17.20
C MET A 1 9.02 -13.05 18.54
N LEU A 2 9.58 -14.10 19.13
CA LEU A 2 9.07 -14.73 20.35
C LEU A 2 10.25 -15.35 21.11
N LYS A 3 11.16 -14.51 21.60
CA LYS A 3 12.25 -14.87 22.53
C LYS A 3 12.92 -13.59 23.03
N LEU A 4 12.18 -12.81 23.81
CA LEU A 4 12.75 -11.79 24.69
C LEU A 4 11.79 -11.56 25.86
N LEU A 5 11.66 -12.59 26.69
CA LEU A 5 10.97 -12.55 27.97
C LEU A 5 11.84 -13.33 28.95
N LEU A 6 12.91 -12.67 29.40
CA LEU A 6 13.73 -13.10 30.52
C LEU A 6 14.32 -11.87 31.19
N ILE A 7 13.61 -11.45 32.24
CA ILE A 7 14.12 -10.95 33.52
C ILE A 7 15.23 -9.90 33.43
N PHE A 8 14.82 -8.63 33.46
CA PHE A 8 15.58 -7.57 34.11
C PHE A 8 14.63 -6.82 35.03
N GLU A 9 14.69 -7.11 36.32
CA GLU A 9 14.30 -6.14 37.35
C GLU A 9 15.35 -5.03 37.35
N LEU A 10 15.22 -4.10 36.42
CA LEU A 10 15.77 -2.77 36.56
C LEU A 10 14.59 -1.87 36.90
N PHE A 11 14.64 -1.19 38.05
CA PHE A 11 13.78 -0.06 38.34
C PHE A 11 14.06 1.04 37.31
N TYR A 12 13.49 0.91 36.11
CA TYR A 12 13.29 2.03 35.22
C TYR A 12 12.29 2.94 35.93
N LEU A 13 12.73 4.14 36.28
CA LEU A 13 11.82 5.25 36.56
C LEU A 13 11.05 5.50 35.26
N ILE A 14 9.91 4.82 35.11
CA ILE A 14 8.98 5.03 34.01
C ILE A 14 8.49 6.47 34.16
N SER A 15 9.05 7.39 33.37
CA SER A 15 8.52 8.73 33.22
C SER A 15 7.26 8.63 32.38
N SER A 16 6.13 8.25 33.00
CA SER A 16 4.86 8.34 32.29
C SER A 16 4.41 9.79 32.24
N SER A 17 4.21 10.30 31.03
CA SER A 17 3.33 11.45 30.82
C SER A 17 1.99 11.21 31.54
N SER A 18 1.28 12.28 31.93
CA SER A 18 -0.03 12.14 32.60
C SER A 18 -1.16 12.19 31.58
N ASP A 19 -2.24 11.43 31.81
CA ASP A 19 -3.51 11.59 31.09
C ASP A 19 -3.92 13.08 31.05
N ILE A 20 -4.29 13.57 29.87
CA ILE A 20 -4.80 14.93 29.68
C ILE A 20 -6.31 14.87 29.50
N ILE A 21 -7.03 15.73 30.23
CA ILE A 21 -8.48 15.92 30.05
C ILE A 21 -8.72 17.40 29.77
N ILE A 22 -9.56 17.69 28.77
CA ILE A 22 -9.97 19.04 28.40
C ILE A 22 -11.50 19.09 28.50
N GLU A 23 -12.00 19.95 29.39
CA GLU A 23 -13.42 20.19 29.58
C GLU A 23 -14.02 20.95 28.37
N PRO A 24 -15.33 20.79 28.08
CA PRO A 24 -16.01 21.54 27.04
C PRO A 24 -15.86 23.06 27.24
N ILE A 25 -15.46 23.77 26.19
CA ILE A 25 -15.35 25.24 26.21
C ILE A 25 -16.67 25.96 25.95
N LYS A 26 -17.71 25.21 25.57
CA LYS A 26 -19.07 25.71 25.29
C LYS A 26 -20.09 24.60 25.47
N LEU A 27 -21.32 25.00 25.76
CA LEU A 27 -22.48 24.13 25.66
C LEU A 27 -22.86 24.00 24.18
N GLY A 28 -23.14 22.78 23.75
CA GLY A 28 -23.51 22.47 22.38
C GLY A 28 -24.70 21.52 22.29
N ASP A 29 -25.05 21.16 21.05
CA ASP A 29 -26.28 20.43 20.72
C ASP A 29 -26.34 19.03 21.35
N ASN A 30 -25.17 18.39 21.47
CA ASN A 30 -25.00 17.07 22.05
C ASN A 30 -23.89 17.06 23.12
N ASN A 31 -23.99 16.14 24.08
CA ASN A 31 -22.90 15.81 25.00
C ASN A 31 -22.02 14.73 24.37
N VAL A 32 -20.79 15.08 24.01
CA VAL A 32 -19.86 14.20 23.28
C VAL A 32 -18.52 14.12 24.01
N ALA A 33 -17.89 12.95 23.97
CA ALA A 33 -16.53 12.76 24.42
C ALA A 33 -15.68 12.18 23.29
N PHE A 34 -14.49 12.75 23.07
CA PHE A 34 -13.50 12.20 22.16
C PHE A 34 -12.27 11.74 22.94
N ILE A 35 -12.09 10.43 23.04
CA ILE A 35 -10.90 9.81 23.62
C ILE A 35 -9.90 9.59 22.49
N PHE A 36 -8.71 10.15 22.58
CA PHE A 36 -7.69 10.10 21.52
C PHE A 36 -6.41 9.43 22.00
N ILE A 37 -6.10 8.25 21.46
CA ILE A 37 -4.91 7.47 21.81
C ILE A 37 -3.69 8.02 21.02
N PRO A 38 -2.64 8.50 21.72
CA PRO A 38 -1.40 8.98 21.10
C PRO A 38 -0.72 7.95 20.20
N GLY A 39 0.13 8.41 19.28
CA GLY A 39 1.05 7.55 18.51
C GLY A 39 2.27 7.14 19.33
N ALA A 40 3.03 6.17 18.81
CA ALA A 40 4.27 5.73 19.44
C ALA A 40 5.28 6.88 19.57
N GLU A 41 5.99 6.93 20.70
CA GLU A 41 7.06 7.88 21.01
C GLU A 41 6.60 9.36 21.04
N LEU A 42 5.29 9.61 21.07
CA LEU A 42 4.72 10.95 21.12
C LEU A 42 3.83 11.10 22.35
N PRO A 43 4.20 11.94 23.33
CA PRO A 43 3.40 12.11 24.53
C PRO A 43 2.05 12.79 24.27
N PRO A 44 1.07 12.67 25.19
CA PRO A 44 -0.27 13.23 25.05
C PRO A 44 -0.32 14.73 24.71
N ASP A 45 0.59 15.53 25.26
CA ASP A 45 0.63 16.99 25.06
C ASP A 45 0.81 17.39 23.59
N ARG A 46 1.46 16.52 22.81
CA ARG A 46 1.72 16.73 21.37
C ARG A 46 0.43 16.76 20.54
N TYR A 47 -0.66 16.20 21.06
CA TYR A 47 -1.97 16.16 20.37
C TYR A 47 -2.93 17.26 20.85
N VAL A 48 -2.58 17.98 21.91
CA VAL A 48 -3.44 19.05 22.46
C VAL A 48 -3.75 20.14 21.43
N PRO A 49 -2.81 20.62 20.59
CA PRO A 49 -3.12 21.67 19.61
C PRO A 49 -4.18 21.25 18.58
N LEU A 50 -4.05 20.06 17.99
CA LEU A 50 -5.06 19.50 17.09
C LEU A 50 -6.42 19.36 17.79
N LEU A 51 -6.43 18.75 18.98
CA LEU A 51 -7.67 18.40 19.65
C LEU A 51 -8.40 19.64 20.22
N LYS A 52 -7.67 20.66 20.68
CA LYS A 52 -8.26 21.97 21.00
C LYS A 52 -8.91 22.61 19.78
N GLN A 53 -8.32 22.44 18.60
CA GLN A 53 -8.90 22.95 17.38
C GLN A 53 -10.17 22.20 16.97
N VAL A 54 -10.20 20.87 17.13
CA VAL A 54 -11.44 20.07 17.00
C VAL A 54 -12.51 20.61 17.95
N GLN A 55 -12.16 20.87 19.23
CA GLN A 55 -13.07 21.42 20.23
C GLN A 55 -13.60 22.81 19.87
N LEU A 56 -12.72 23.67 19.35
CA LEU A 56 -13.04 25.05 19.02
C LEU A 56 -14.18 25.14 17.99
N ILE A 57 -14.11 24.30 16.94
CA ILE A 57 -15.07 24.35 15.83
C ILE A 57 -16.27 23.41 16.01
N SER A 58 -16.22 22.47 16.96
CA SER A 58 -17.34 21.58 17.30
C SER A 58 -18.60 22.38 17.63
N THR A 59 -19.78 21.93 17.23
CA THR A 59 -21.07 22.49 17.70
C THR A 59 -21.59 21.79 18.96
N ASN A 60 -20.87 20.78 19.45
CA ASN A 60 -21.25 19.93 20.59
C ASN A 60 -20.50 20.35 21.87
N SER A 61 -21.06 19.99 23.04
CA SER A 61 -20.36 19.98 24.32
C SER A 61 -19.30 18.87 24.30
N LEU A 62 -18.12 19.17 23.77
CA LEU A 62 -17.08 18.18 23.49
C LEU A 62 -16.05 18.09 24.61
N TRP A 63 -16.08 16.97 25.34
CA TRP A 63 -15.02 16.52 26.22
C TRP A 63 -13.89 15.90 25.40
N ILE A 64 -12.64 16.12 25.80
CA ILE A 64 -11.48 15.49 25.18
C ILE A 64 -10.64 14.81 26.25
N ALA A 65 -10.21 13.59 25.96
CA ALA A 65 -9.28 12.86 26.80
C ALA A 65 -8.15 12.26 25.97
N ILE A 66 -6.91 12.45 26.42
CA ILE A 66 -5.70 11.94 25.77
C ILE A 66 -4.96 11.09 26.81
N PRO A 67 -5.19 9.76 26.85
CA PRO A 67 -4.49 8.90 27.79
C PRO A 67 -3.00 8.84 27.52
N SER A 68 -2.21 8.81 28.57
CA SER A 68 -0.79 8.49 28.52
C SER A 68 -0.56 6.98 28.52
N PHE A 69 0.60 6.55 28.02
CA PHE A 69 1.03 5.16 28.13
C PHE A 69 2.47 5.11 28.66
N PRO A 70 2.87 4.01 29.31
CA PRO A 70 4.27 3.81 29.67
C PRO A 70 5.18 4.02 28.47
N ASP A 71 6.22 4.83 28.66
CA ASP A 71 7.22 5.20 27.63
C ASP A 71 6.62 5.74 26.32
N ASP A 72 5.44 6.38 26.41
CA ASP A 72 4.68 6.91 25.27
C ASP A 72 4.45 5.86 24.16
N PHE A 73 4.30 4.60 24.56
CA PHE A 73 4.08 3.49 23.64
C PHE A 73 2.65 2.94 23.81
N PRO A 74 1.71 3.24 22.90
CA PRO A 74 0.28 3.02 23.08
C PRO A 74 -0.12 1.56 22.86
N LEU A 75 0.36 0.62 23.69
CA LEU A 75 -0.04 -0.79 23.60
C LEU A 75 -1.16 -1.11 24.59
N GLU A 76 -2.20 -1.81 24.12
CA GLU A 76 -3.32 -2.24 24.98
C GLU A 76 -2.82 -3.04 26.20
N ILE A 77 -1.79 -3.88 26.05
CA ILE A 77 -1.26 -4.70 27.15
C ILE A 77 -0.67 -3.87 28.30
N LEU A 78 -0.19 -2.65 28.01
CA LEU A 78 0.38 -1.75 29.02
C LEU A 78 -0.72 -1.04 29.83
N ARG A 79 -1.90 -0.81 29.23
CA ARG A 79 -3.08 -0.25 29.91
C ARG A 79 -4.39 -0.93 29.43
N PRO A 80 -4.65 -2.19 29.83
CA PRO A 80 -5.75 -2.99 29.28
C PRO A 80 -7.16 -2.49 29.63
N LYS A 81 -7.26 -1.58 30.62
CA LYS A 81 -8.50 -0.93 31.10
C LYS A 81 -8.53 0.58 30.81
N VAL A 82 -7.68 1.08 29.91
CA VAL A 82 -7.51 2.52 29.64
C VAL A 82 -8.84 3.24 29.39
N ILE A 83 -9.78 2.63 28.66
CA ILE A 83 -11.09 3.22 28.38
C ILE A 83 -11.90 3.39 29.67
N ASP A 84 -12.02 2.37 30.50
CA ASP A 84 -12.78 2.45 31.75
C ASP A 84 -12.13 3.42 32.76
N GLU A 85 -10.79 3.49 32.78
CA GLU A 85 -10.02 4.44 33.60
C GLU A 85 -10.29 5.89 33.18
N ILE A 86 -10.22 6.19 31.87
CA ILE A 86 -10.49 7.53 31.34
C ILE A 86 -11.95 7.93 31.57
N LEU A 87 -12.91 7.04 31.33
CA LEU A 87 -14.32 7.33 31.60
C LEU A 87 -14.56 7.63 33.08
N THR A 88 -13.92 6.89 33.99
CA THR A 88 -14.01 7.16 35.44
C THR A 88 -13.49 8.56 35.78
N LYS A 89 -12.40 9.01 35.16
CA LYS A 89 -11.86 10.37 35.36
C LYS A 89 -12.81 11.44 34.80
N LEU A 90 -13.33 11.22 33.59
CA LEU A 90 -14.30 12.13 32.98
C LEU A 90 -15.57 12.28 33.81
N TYR A 91 -16.13 11.18 34.33
CA TYR A 91 -17.31 11.23 35.21
C TYR A 91 -17.05 11.97 36.52
N LYS A 92 -15.87 11.80 37.11
CA LYS A 92 -15.46 12.56 38.31
C LYS A 92 -15.37 14.07 38.06
N LEU A 93 -15.07 14.47 36.84
CA LEU A 93 -15.03 15.87 36.40
C LEU A 93 -16.40 16.41 35.97
N GLY A 94 -17.47 15.60 36.08
CA GLY A 94 -18.84 16.03 35.81
C GLY A 94 -19.36 15.69 34.41
N MET A 95 -18.63 14.92 33.60
CA MET A 95 -19.18 14.38 32.35
C MET A 95 -20.39 13.48 32.64
N SER A 96 -21.49 13.67 31.93
CA SER A 96 -22.69 12.82 32.05
C SER A 96 -22.43 11.39 31.58
N ILE A 97 -23.03 10.38 32.23
CA ILE A 97 -22.92 8.98 31.83
C ILE A 97 -23.60 8.66 30.48
N ASN A 98 -24.51 9.53 30.03
CA ASN A 98 -25.19 9.41 28.74
C ASN A 98 -24.43 10.10 27.59
N THR A 99 -23.20 10.58 27.84
CA THR A 99 -22.35 11.23 26.84
C THR A 99 -22.01 10.26 25.71
N THR A 100 -22.16 10.69 24.45
CA THR A 100 -21.78 9.89 23.29
C THR A 100 -20.26 9.84 23.14
N ILE A 101 -19.68 8.65 23.04
CA ILE A 101 -18.22 8.47 23.05
C ILE A 101 -17.71 8.15 21.65
N PHE A 102 -16.80 8.97 21.14
CA PHE A 102 -15.93 8.66 20.02
C PHE A 102 -14.55 8.25 20.53
N LEU A 103 -13.94 7.27 19.86
CA LEU A 103 -12.56 6.84 20.12
C LEU A 103 -11.72 7.11 18.87
N GLY A 104 -10.53 7.62 19.04
CA GLY A 104 -9.61 7.79 17.92
C GLY A 104 -8.17 7.57 18.30
N GLY A 105 -7.29 7.58 17.32
CA GLY A 105 -5.88 7.46 17.59
C GLY A 105 -5.02 7.75 16.38
N HIS A 106 -3.76 8.07 16.65
CA HIS A 106 -2.75 8.35 15.64
C HIS A 106 -1.76 7.21 15.51
N SER A 107 -1.36 6.83 14.29
CA SER A 107 -0.27 5.85 14.07
C SER A 107 -0.54 4.53 14.84
N LEU A 108 0.42 4.03 15.63
CA LEU A 108 0.23 2.88 16.52
C LEU A 108 -0.97 3.05 17.48
N GLY A 109 -1.25 4.28 17.92
CA GLY A 109 -2.44 4.61 18.69
C GLY A 109 -3.74 4.33 17.94
N GLY A 110 -3.76 4.48 16.61
CA GLY A 110 -4.89 4.08 15.77
C GLY A 110 -5.08 2.55 15.69
N ILE A 111 -3.98 1.79 15.68
CA ILE A 111 -4.01 0.32 15.79
C ILE A 111 -4.54 -0.13 17.15
N THR A 112 -4.17 0.56 18.22
CA THR A 112 -4.72 0.29 19.55
C THR A 112 -6.17 0.73 19.68
N SER A 113 -6.53 1.88 19.13
CA SER A 113 -7.90 2.38 19.12
C SER A 113 -8.85 1.42 18.43
N GLN A 114 -8.47 0.82 17.29
CA GLN A 114 -9.35 -0.15 16.63
C GLN A 114 -9.55 -1.46 17.42
N SER A 115 -8.53 -1.91 18.16
CA SER A 115 -8.68 -3.05 19.10
C SER A 115 -9.65 -2.68 20.23
N LEU A 116 -9.43 -1.53 20.85
CA LEU A 116 -10.25 -1.03 21.95
C LEU A 116 -11.70 -0.76 21.50
N ALA A 117 -11.93 -0.11 20.36
CA ALA A 117 -13.27 0.11 19.82
C ALA A 117 -13.98 -1.21 19.52
N TYR A 118 -13.28 -2.22 19.00
CA TYR A 118 -13.87 -3.55 18.79
C TYR A 118 -14.29 -4.20 20.11
N LYS A 119 -13.43 -4.13 21.14
CA LYS A 119 -13.68 -4.65 22.50
C LYS A 119 -14.82 -3.91 23.20
N TYR A 120 -14.89 -2.59 23.05
CA TYR A 120 -15.85 -1.70 23.67
C TYR A 120 -16.96 -1.24 22.71
N LYS A 121 -17.30 -2.04 21.69
CA LYS A 121 -18.24 -1.68 20.60
C LYS A 121 -19.65 -1.25 21.05
N ASN A 122 -20.06 -1.63 22.26
CA ASN A 122 -21.35 -1.21 22.85
C ASN A 122 -21.26 0.16 23.57
N LYS A 123 -20.05 0.68 23.82
CA LYS A 123 -19.80 1.99 24.43
C LYS A 123 -19.30 3.02 23.42
N ILE A 124 -18.53 2.58 22.43
CA ILE A 124 -17.93 3.46 21.42
C ILE A 124 -18.90 3.65 20.26
N PHE A 125 -19.39 4.88 20.10
CA PHE A 125 -20.33 5.26 19.07
C PHE A 125 -19.68 5.38 17.69
N GLY A 126 -18.45 5.88 17.61
CA GLY A 126 -17.71 6.00 16.35
C GLY A 126 -16.21 6.04 16.56
N GLN A 127 -15.48 5.79 15.47
CA GLN A 127 -14.02 5.74 15.48
C GLN A 127 -13.39 6.73 14.49
N ILE A 128 -12.26 7.32 14.87
CA ILE A 128 -11.44 8.18 14.01
C ILE A 128 -9.97 7.71 14.05
N LEU A 129 -9.44 7.23 12.93
CA LEU A 129 -8.04 6.82 12.78
C LEU A 129 -7.30 7.88 11.97
N ILE A 130 -6.15 8.35 12.43
CA ILE A 130 -5.34 9.37 11.74
C ILE A 130 -3.92 8.83 11.51
N GLY A 131 -3.40 8.88 10.29
CA GLY A 131 -2.11 8.26 9.95
C GLY A 131 -2.09 6.78 10.33
N SER A 132 -3.24 6.10 10.16
CA SER A 132 -3.51 4.72 10.56
C SER A 132 -4.66 4.21 9.68
N PHE A 133 -4.93 2.91 9.72
CA PHE A 133 -5.96 2.26 8.89
C PHE A 133 -6.61 1.10 9.65
N LEU A 134 -7.76 0.62 9.17
CA LEU A 134 -8.30 -0.66 9.63
C LEU A 134 -7.43 -1.80 9.07
N GLN A 135 -7.01 -2.69 9.98
CA GLN A 135 -6.13 -3.79 9.64
C GLN A 135 -6.82 -4.84 8.75
N ARG A 136 -6.05 -5.49 7.87
CA ARG A 136 -6.50 -6.51 6.90
C ARG A 136 -7.24 -7.69 7.53
N LYS A 137 -6.99 -7.97 8.81
CA LYS A 137 -7.77 -8.97 9.58
C LYS A 137 -9.29 -8.70 9.57
N TYR A 138 -9.70 -7.45 9.33
CA TYR A 138 -11.10 -7.02 9.23
C TYR A 138 -11.64 -6.98 7.78
N GLN A 139 -10.86 -7.42 6.78
CA GLN A 139 -11.26 -7.48 5.37
C GLN A 139 -11.71 -8.89 4.95
N THR A 140 -11.75 -9.84 5.88
CA THR A 140 -12.15 -11.22 5.59
C THR A 140 -13.67 -11.38 5.62
N SER A 141 -14.21 -12.34 4.86
CA SER A 141 -15.65 -12.66 4.82
C SER A 141 -16.26 -12.95 6.20
N ASN A 142 -15.43 -13.28 7.19
CA ASN A 142 -15.84 -13.74 8.50
C ASN A 142 -15.70 -12.67 9.59
N THR A 143 -15.20 -11.48 9.27
CA THR A 143 -14.99 -10.42 10.28
C THR A 143 -15.33 -9.05 9.72
N ILE A 144 -16.55 -8.59 9.98
CA ILE A 144 -16.98 -7.23 9.69
C ILE A 144 -16.59 -6.33 10.87
N TYR A 145 -15.88 -5.24 10.60
CA TYR A 145 -15.56 -4.27 11.65
C TYR A 145 -16.83 -3.53 12.11
N PRO A 146 -17.23 -3.62 13.39
CA PRO A 146 -18.59 -3.23 13.81
C PRO A 146 -18.75 -1.73 14.10
N VAL A 147 -17.64 -0.99 14.27
CA VAL A 147 -17.68 0.43 14.63
C VAL A 147 -17.44 1.27 13.39
N SER A 148 -18.41 2.09 13.02
CA SER A 148 -18.25 3.08 11.95
C SER A 148 -16.96 3.88 12.18
N THR A 149 -16.17 4.04 11.14
CA THR A 149 -14.80 4.55 11.24
C THR A 149 -14.52 5.59 10.17
N LEU A 150 -14.02 6.74 10.57
CA LEU A 150 -13.32 7.68 9.70
C LEU A 150 -11.82 7.37 9.74
N ILE A 151 -11.21 7.21 8.58
CA ILE A 151 -9.77 7.01 8.38
C ILE A 151 -9.26 8.26 7.65
N LEU A 152 -8.31 8.95 8.26
CA LEU A 152 -7.66 10.13 7.70
C LEU A 152 -6.16 9.83 7.57
N SER A 153 -5.56 10.17 6.44
CA SER A 153 -4.11 10.14 6.32
C SER A 153 -3.60 11.24 5.40
N GLY A 154 -2.32 11.54 5.51
CA GLY A 154 -1.65 12.48 4.63
C GLY A 154 -1.28 11.86 3.29
N GLU A 155 -1.34 12.66 2.22
CA GLU A 155 -0.78 12.28 0.91
C GLU A 155 0.71 11.94 1.00
N LEU A 156 1.42 12.57 1.94
CA LEU A 156 2.85 12.46 2.18
C LEU A 156 3.14 11.68 3.48
N ASP A 157 2.21 10.84 3.94
CA ASP A 157 2.49 9.96 5.07
C ASP A 157 3.48 8.87 4.64
N GLY A 158 4.70 8.95 5.17
CA GLY A 158 5.76 7.99 4.89
C GLY A 158 5.80 6.78 5.84
N LEU A 159 5.09 6.83 6.98
CA LEU A 159 5.06 5.75 7.96
C LEU A 159 3.84 4.86 7.75
N ALA A 160 2.63 5.40 7.85
CA ALA A 160 1.42 4.75 7.38
C ALA A 160 1.25 5.08 5.90
N ARG A 161 2.10 4.44 5.08
CA ARG A 161 2.30 4.75 3.66
C ARG A 161 0.98 5.04 2.96
N VAL A 162 0.95 6.12 2.19
CA VAL A 162 -0.25 6.49 1.42
C VAL A 162 -0.75 5.34 0.52
N THR A 163 0.12 4.45 0.05
CA THR A 163 -0.23 3.24 -0.71
C THR A 163 -1.07 2.25 0.09
N ARG A 164 -0.75 2.04 1.38
CA ARG A 164 -1.56 1.23 2.29
C ARG A 164 -2.89 1.91 2.63
N ILE A 165 -2.92 3.25 2.67
CA ILE A 165 -4.17 4.03 2.84
C ILE A 165 -5.06 3.92 1.60
N ILE A 166 -4.48 3.95 0.39
CA ILE A 166 -5.21 3.70 -0.86
C ILE A 166 -5.81 2.29 -0.87
N GLU A 167 -5.08 1.29 -0.39
CA GLU A 167 -5.67 -0.05 -0.17
C GLU A 167 -6.82 0.01 0.84
N SER A 168 -6.67 0.73 1.96
CA SER A 168 -7.75 0.91 2.94
C SER A 168 -8.99 1.56 2.29
N PHE A 169 -8.79 2.53 1.39
CA PHE A 169 -9.86 3.18 0.63
C PHE A 169 -10.61 2.19 -0.27
N TYR A 170 -9.93 1.22 -0.88
CA TYR A 170 -10.59 0.18 -1.68
C TYR A 170 -11.63 -0.61 -0.86
N PHE A 171 -11.34 -0.91 0.41
CA PHE A 171 -12.22 -1.68 1.29
C PHE A 171 -13.19 -0.82 2.13
N TYR A 172 -12.80 0.40 2.49
CA TYR A 172 -13.45 1.22 3.50
C TYR A 172 -13.72 2.65 3.02
N SER A 173 -14.46 2.79 1.92
CA SER A 173 -14.87 4.07 1.34
C SER A 173 -16.38 4.28 1.26
N ILE A 174 -17.17 3.32 1.77
CA ILE A 174 -18.63 3.36 1.80
C ILE A 174 -19.14 3.29 3.24
N TYR A 175 -20.32 3.88 3.48
CA TYR A 175 -20.99 3.81 4.76
C TYR A 175 -21.01 2.37 5.31
N PRO A 176 -20.60 2.13 6.56
CA PRO A 176 -20.35 3.12 7.60
C PRO A 176 -18.89 3.58 7.76
N HIS A 177 -17.99 3.28 6.81
CA HIS A 177 -16.57 3.60 6.89
C HIS A 177 -16.13 4.57 5.79
N PHE A 178 -15.22 5.48 6.13
CA PHE A 178 -14.74 6.51 5.21
C PHE A 178 -13.22 6.57 5.27
N THR A 179 -12.55 6.52 4.14
CA THR A 179 -11.09 6.73 4.05
C THR A 179 -10.83 7.97 3.22
N LEU A 180 -10.13 8.94 3.79
CA LEU A 180 -9.84 10.22 3.16
C LEU A 180 -8.34 10.51 3.20
N ILE A 181 -7.82 11.05 2.11
CA ILE A 181 -6.43 11.49 1.98
C ILE A 181 -6.38 13.02 1.96
N ILE A 182 -5.52 13.60 2.80
CA ILE A 182 -5.32 15.05 2.91
C ILE A 182 -4.06 15.44 2.12
N THR A 183 -4.28 16.18 1.03
CA THR A 183 -3.23 16.66 0.12
C THR A 183 -2.15 17.45 0.87
N GLY A 184 -0.89 17.13 0.60
CA GLY A 184 0.29 17.81 1.15
C GLY A 184 0.59 17.55 2.64
N MET A 185 -0.28 16.85 3.38
CA MET A 185 -0.05 16.48 4.79
C MET A 185 0.86 15.25 4.88
N ASN A 186 1.75 15.20 5.89
CA ASN A 186 2.55 14.02 6.22
C ASN A 186 2.09 13.33 7.52
N HIS A 187 2.79 12.28 7.98
CA HIS A 187 2.44 11.56 9.20
C HIS A 187 2.50 12.48 10.44
N MET A 188 3.62 13.18 10.59
CA MET A 188 3.89 14.01 11.77
C MET A 188 2.89 15.15 11.94
N ASN A 189 2.30 15.67 10.87
CA ASN A 189 1.36 16.79 10.93
C ASN A 189 0.12 16.56 11.82
N THR A 190 -0.14 15.33 12.27
CA THR A 190 -1.19 15.04 13.26
C THR A 190 -0.80 15.48 14.68
N ALA A 191 0.50 15.58 14.96
CA ALA A 191 1.05 15.95 16.24
C ALA A 191 1.90 17.24 16.12
N SER A 192 2.00 17.99 17.20
CA SER A 192 2.83 19.18 17.25
C SER A 192 4.27 18.88 17.63
N GLY A 193 5.18 19.84 17.45
CA GLY A 193 6.53 19.87 18.04
C GLY A 193 7.61 19.06 17.28
N LYS A 194 8.76 18.83 17.92
CA LYS A 194 9.90 18.11 17.29
C LYS A 194 9.55 16.64 16.98
N PRO A 195 9.70 16.16 15.73
CA PRO A 195 9.49 14.75 15.39
C PRO A 195 10.55 13.84 16.05
N THR A 196 10.22 12.57 16.26
CA THR A 196 11.16 11.56 16.78
C THR A 196 12.13 11.11 15.69
N ASP A 197 13.21 10.42 16.06
CA ASP A 197 14.20 9.93 15.08
C ASP A 197 13.59 8.92 14.10
N HIS A 198 12.62 8.11 14.55
CA HIS A 198 11.89 7.19 13.66
C HIS A 198 11.11 7.96 12.60
N ILE A 199 10.39 9.00 13.02
CA ILE A 199 9.61 9.86 12.11
C ILE A 199 10.54 10.62 11.15
N LEU A 200 11.64 11.20 11.65
CA LEU A 200 12.60 11.94 10.82
C LEU A 200 13.24 11.08 9.72
N LYS A 201 13.41 9.78 9.94
CA LYS A 201 14.01 8.86 8.96
C LYS A 201 13.01 8.32 7.94
N ASN A 202 11.74 8.22 8.32
CA ASN A 202 10.75 7.45 7.56
C ASN A 202 9.60 8.28 6.99
N ASP A 203 9.33 9.47 7.52
CA ASP A 203 8.25 10.33 7.03
C ASP A 203 8.70 11.19 5.84
N ILE A 204 7.75 11.56 4.99
CA ILE A 204 8.02 12.47 3.87
C ILE A 204 7.84 13.91 4.37
N LYS A 205 8.63 14.83 3.83
CA LYS A 205 8.48 16.25 4.16
C LYS A 205 7.11 16.76 3.73
N SER A 206 6.35 17.30 4.68
CA SER A 206 5.07 17.94 4.41
C SER A 206 5.18 19.17 3.51
N GLU A 207 4.13 19.42 2.73
CA GLU A 207 3.94 20.62 1.92
C GLU A 207 3.04 21.66 2.60
N ILE A 208 2.27 21.26 3.61
CA ILE A 208 1.46 22.15 4.42
C ILE A 208 2.05 22.28 5.83
N ASN A 209 1.86 23.43 6.46
CA ASN A 209 2.30 23.58 7.84
C ASN A 209 1.31 22.88 8.80
N GLU A 210 1.76 22.68 10.04
CA GLU A 210 0.99 22.06 11.12
C GLU A 210 -0.38 22.72 11.34
N THR A 211 -0.45 24.05 11.29
CA THR A 211 -1.71 24.79 11.50
C THR A 211 -2.75 24.46 10.44
N ILE A 212 -2.36 24.42 9.16
CA ILE A 212 -3.25 24.05 8.06
C ILE A 212 -3.65 22.58 8.19
N ALA A 213 -2.71 21.68 8.52
CA ALA A 213 -3.04 20.28 8.71
C ALA A 213 -4.06 20.06 9.84
N HIS A 214 -3.90 20.74 10.98
CA HIS A 214 -4.87 20.69 12.07
C HIS A 214 -6.23 21.29 11.70
N GLN A 215 -6.27 22.33 10.85
CA GLN A 215 -7.52 22.85 10.28
C GLN A 215 -8.22 21.77 9.45
N GLU A 216 -7.51 21.17 8.49
CA GLU A 216 -8.07 20.15 7.60
C GLU A 216 -8.55 18.90 8.35
N LEU A 217 -7.77 18.43 9.34
CA LEU A 217 -8.16 17.33 10.21
C LEU A 217 -9.40 17.68 11.04
N SER A 218 -9.40 18.84 11.70
CA SER A 218 -10.49 19.22 12.61
C SER A 218 -11.83 19.36 11.90
N ILE A 219 -11.85 19.90 10.68
CA ILE A 219 -13.06 20.01 9.84
C ILE A 219 -13.66 18.64 9.57
N ARG A 220 -12.84 17.69 9.09
CA ARG A 220 -13.31 16.33 8.73
C ARG A 220 -13.73 15.52 9.95
N ILE A 221 -13.02 15.67 11.06
CA ILE A 221 -13.36 15.03 12.33
C ILE A 221 -14.74 15.50 12.82
N ASN A 222 -14.96 16.82 12.87
CA ASN A 222 -16.24 17.38 13.32
C ASN A 222 -17.39 17.04 12.37
N ASP A 223 -17.16 17.11 11.06
CA ASP A 223 -18.16 16.77 10.06
C ASP A 223 -18.59 15.30 10.18
N TYR A 224 -17.64 14.36 10.35
CA TYR A 224 -17.96 12.96 10.60
C TYR A 224 -18.70 12.74 11.93
N MET A 225 -18.28 13.38 13.03
CA MET A 225 -19.00 13.27 14.30
C MET A 225 -20.44 13.77 14.17
N ASN A 226 -20.65 14.92 13.54
CA ASN A 226 -21.97 15.50 13.33
C ASN A 226 -22.83 14.66 12.38
N MET A 227 -22.26 14.13 11.30
CA MET A 227 -22.94 13.18 10.40
C MET A 227 -23.51 12.00 11.21
N ARG A 228 -22.69 11.41 12.08
CA ARG A 228 -23.08 10.25 12.90
C ARG A 228 -24.16 10.64 13.94
N LEU A 229 -23.99 11.76 14.62
CA LEU A 229 -24.96 12.25 15.63
C LEU A 229 -26.31 12.59 14.99
N ASN A 230 -26.30 13.10 13.76
CA ASN A 230 -27.52 13.43 13.00
C ASN A 230 -28.10 12.22 12.23
N ASN A 231 -27.55 11.02 12.43
CA ASN A 231 -27.94 9.77 11.76
C ASN A 231 -27.95 9.90 10.21
N GLN A 232 -27.00 10.66 9.68
CA GLN A 232 -26.79 10.82 8.24
C GLN A 232 -25.84 9.72 7.73
N THR A 233 -26.03 9.32 6.48
CA THR A 233 -25.14 8.35 5.82
C THR A 233 -23.93 9.01 5.17
N ILE A 234 -24.05 10.28 4.76
CA ILE A 234 -22.97 11.07 4.15
C ILE A 234 -23.28 12.56 4.27
N THR A 235 -22.24 13.40 4.26
CA THR A 235 -22.33 14.87 4.19
C THR A 235 -21.72 15.37 2.87
N PRO A 236 -22.02 16.59 2.42
CA PRO A 236 -21.37 17.16 1.25
C PRO A 236 -19.83 17.26 1.39
N ILE A 237 -19.33 17.50 2.60
CA ILE A 237 -17.88 17.58 2.87
C ILE A 237 -17.25 16.19 2.72
N LEU A 238 -17.82 15.13 3.31
CA LEU A 238 -17.30 13.77 3.14
C LEU A 238 -17.40 13.30 1.70
N GLU A 239 -18.50 13.57 1.01
CA GLU A 239 -18.68 13.21 -0.40
C GLU A 239 -17.61 13.86 -1.29
N TYR A 240 -17.38 15.17 -1.13
CA TYR A 240 -16.33 15.87 -1.84
C TYR A 240 -14.95 15.25 -1.59
N ASN A 241 -14.62 14.97 -0.32
CA ASN A 241 -13.31 14.42 0.05
C ASN A 241 -13.14 12.95 -0.42
N LEU A 242 -14.20 12.16 -0.43
CA LEU A 242 -14.19 10.81 -1.02
C LEU A 242 -13.89 10.87 -2.52
N ASN A 243 -14.50 11.81 -3.24
CA ASN A 243 -14.25 11.99 -4.67
C ASN A 243 -12.80 12.42 -4.93
N GLN A 244 -12.24 13.33 -4.15
CA GLN A 244 -10.82 13.71 -4.27
C GLN A 244 -9.89 12.53 -3.97
N THR A 245 -10.20 11.77 -2.90
CA THR A 245 -9.43 10.57 -2.53
C THR A 245 -9.49 9.52 -3.63
N LYS A 246 -10.66 9.31 -4.25
CA LYS A 246 -10.84 8.40 -5.39
C LYS A 246 -9.96 8.78 -6.57
N ILE A 247 -9.99 10.07 -6.97
CA ILE A 247 -9.20 10.58 -8.09
C ILE A 247 -7.70 10.37 -7.84
N PHE A 248 -7.22 10.68 -6.63
CA PHE A 248 -5.83 10.49 -6.25
C PHE A 248 -5.41 9.00 -6.21
N SER A 249 -6.29 8.14 -5.71
CA SER A 249 -6.05 6.71 -5.50
C SER A 249 -6.09 5.90 -6.79
N GLN A 250 -6.87 6.33 -7.79
CA GLN A 250 -7.20 5.53 -8.97
C GLN A 250 -5.98 5.00 -9.74
N PRO A 251 -4.91 5.78 -9.98
CA PRO A 251 -3.73 5.26 -10.67
C PRO A 251 -3.10 4.07 -9.96
N TYR A 252 -2.97 4.13 -8.63
CA TYR A 252 -2.36 3.06 -7.85
C TYR A 252 -3.25 1.82 -7.78
N LEU A 253 -4.58 2.00 -7.63
CA LEU A 253 -5.54 0.89 -7.70
C LEU A 253 -5.49 0.19 -9.07
N ASN A 254 -5.41 0.95 -10.16
CA ASN A 254 -5.25 0.39 -11.51
C ASN A 254 -3.96 -0.42 -11.64
N ALA A 255 -2.87 0.06 -11.04
CA ALA A 255 -1.57 -0.62 -11.06
C ALA A 255 -1.59 -1.94 -10.29
N LEU A 256 -2.23 -1.97 -9.11
CA LEU A 256 -2.44 -3.18 -8.32
C LEU A 256 -3.34 -4.20 -9.05
N ASN A 257 -4.33 -3.74 -9.81
CA ASN A 257 -5.13 -4.61 -10.68
C ASN A 257 -4.30 -5.20 -11.84
N LEU A 258 -3.41 -4.43 -12.45
CA LEU A 258 -2.51 -4.94 -13.49
C LEU A 258 -1.55 -5.99 -12.94
N GLU A 259 -0.99 -5.75 -11.75
CA GLU A 259 -0.10 -6.67 -11.05
C GLU A 259 -0.81 -7.98 -10.68
N GLY A 260 -2.09 -7.92 -10.35
CA GLY A 260 -2.84 -9.00 -9.73
C GLY A 260 -2.55 -9.06 -8.22
N TYR A 261 -2.86 -7.97 -7.53
CA TYR A 261 -2.58 -7.78 -6.11
C TYR A 261 -3.36 -8.75 -5.21
N TYR A 262 -2.65 -9.50 -4.36
CA TYR A 262 -3.23 -10.65 -3.66
C TYR A 262 -4.19 -10.30 -2.52
N HIS A 263 -4.11 -9.08 -1.97
CA HIS A 263 -5.06 -8.64 -0.95
C HIS A 263 -6.42 -8.24 -1.54
N PHE A 264 -6.49 -7.86 -2.82
CA PHE A 264 -7.79 -7.68 -3.50
C PHE A 264 -8.46 -9.02 -3.77
N LEU A 265 -7.69 -9.98 -4.27
CA LEU A 265 -8.16 -11.33 -4.52
C LEU A 265 -6.97 -12.29 -4.46
N PRO A 266 -7.02 -13.41 -3.71
CA PRO A 266 -5.89 -14.33 -3.65
C PRO A 266 -5.68 -15.06 -5.01
N PRO A 267 -4.46 -15.52 -5.33
CA PRO A 267 -4.21 -16.32 -6.53
C PRO A 267 -4.93 -17.68 -6.50
N CYS A 268 -5.51 -18.11 -7.63
CA CYS A 268 -6.23 -19.39 -7.76
C CYS A 268 -5.31 -20.62 -7.66
N TYR A 269 -4.06 -20.50 -8.09
CA TYR A 269 -3.14 -21.63 -8.28
C TYR A 269 -3.82 -22.77 -9.06
N ASN A 270 -4.21 -23.84 -8.37
CA ASN A 270 -4.76 -25.07 -8.96
C ASN A 270 -6.30 -25.15 -8.96
N LYS A 271 -7.00 -24.15 -8.40
CA LYS A 271 -8.47 -24.19 -8.29
C LYS A 271 -9.05 -22.84 -8.71
N THR A 272 -9.73 -22.80 -9.84
CA THR A 272 -10.44 -21.61 -10.31
C THR A 272 -11.84 -21.53 -9.69
N ASN A 273 -12.15 -20.42 -9.04
CA ASN A 273 -13.50 -20.03 -8.62
C ASN A 273 -13.59 -18.50 -8.50
N ASP A 274 -14.78 -17.97 -8.21
CA ASP A 274 -15.03 -16.51 -8.17
C ASP A 274 -14.34 -15.78 -7.00
N ASN A 275 -13.68 -16.49 -6.09
CA ASN A 275 -12.99 -15.93 -4.92
C ASN A 275 -11.46 -15.87 -5.10
N CYS A 276 -10.95 -16.08 -6.32
CA CYS A 276 -9.52 -16.03 -6.62
C CYS A 276 -9.25 -15.42 -8.00
N GLN A 277 -8.04 -14.89 -8.20
CA GLN A 277 -7.59 -14.40 -9.51
C GLN A 277 -6.66 -15.40 -10.20
N ILE A 278 -6.79 -15.52 -11.51
CA ILE A 278 -6.11 -16.56 -12.29
C ILE A 278 -4.65 -16.18 -12.57
N GLY A 279 -4.39 -14.95 -13.01
CA GLY A 279 -3.06 -14.50 -13.43
C GLY A 279 -2.94 -12.99 -13.46
N SER A 280 -1.76 -12.50 -13.84
CA SER A 280 -1.42 -11.09 -13.92
C SER A 280 -1.63 -10.52 -15.33
N GLN A 281 -2.37 -9.42 -15.43
CA GLN A 281 -2.51 -8.68 -16.69
C GLN A 281 -1.19 -8.02 -17.12
N TRP A 282 -0.32 -7.68 -16.16
CA TRP A 282 0.98 -7.11 -16.47
C TRP A 282 1.89 -8.13 -17.16
N SER A 283 1.82 -9.40 -16.76
CA SER A 283 2.57 -10.49 -17.41
C SER A 283 2.15 -10.70 -18.87
N THR A 284 0.85 -10.57 -19.17
CA THR A 284 0.36 -10.66 -20.56
C THR A 284 0.82 -9.47 -21.40
N TYR A 285 0.85 -8.27 -20.83
CA TYR A 285 1.43 -7.09 -21.47
C TYR A 285 2.93 -7.25 -21.73
N GLY A 286 3.66 -7.75 -20.73
CA GLY A 286 5.08 -8.09 -20.86
C GLY A 286 5.32 -9.09 -21.99
N GLN A 287 4.50 -10.14 -22.12
CA GLN A 287 4.65 -11.14 -23.18
C GLN A 287 4.38 -10.56 -24.57
N LYS A 288 3.48 -9.58 -24.68
CA LYS A 288 3.29 -8.84 -25.92
C LYS A 288 4.55 -8.07 -26.31
N ILE A 289 5.23 -7.40 -25.38
CA ILE A 289 6.51 -6.71 -25.63
C ILE A 289 7.63 -7.71 -25.98
N MET A 290 7.69 -8.82 -25.24
CA MET A 290 8.65 -9.91 -25.48
C MET A 290 8.53 -10.44 -26.92
N SER A 291 7.31 -10.54 -27.45
CA SER A 291 7.07 -11.12 -28.78
C SER A 291 7.83 -10.46 -29.93
N GLY A 292 8.08 -9.14 -29.86
CA GLY A 292 8.63 -8.37 -30.98
C GLY A 292 7.78 -8.38 -32.25
N LEU A 293 6.54 -8.91 -32.19
CA LEU A 293 5.62 -8.97 -33.32
C LEU A 293 4.98 -7.60 -33.56
N ASN A 294 4.73 -7.29 -34.83
CA ASN A 294 3.92 -6.13 -35.21
C ASN A 294 2.42 -6.46 -35.09
N ASP A 295 1.57 -5.45 -35.28
CA ASP A 295 0.10 -5.61 -35.16
C ASP A 295 -0.54 -6.47 -36.27
N THR A 296 0.25 -7.04 -37.20
CA THR A 296 -0.29 -7.93 -38.23
C THR A 296 -0.58 -9.34 -37.71
N VAL A 297 0.06 -9.76 -36.62
CA VAL A 297 -0.21 -11.04 -35.95
C VAL A 297 -0.87 -10.75 -34.61
N GLN A 298 -2.05 -11.34 -34.39
CA GLN A 298 -2.75 -11.17 -33.12
C GLN A 298 -2.18 -12.12 -32.08
N LEU A 299 -2.08 -11.64 -30.83
CA LEU A 299 -1.67 -12.46 -29.69
C LEU A 299 -2.84 -12.58 -28.72
N ASN A 300 -3.25 -13.82 -28.46
CA ASN A 300 -4.14 -14.13 -27.35
C ASN A 300 -3.31 -14.70 -26.22
N ILE A 301 -3.02 -13.87 -25.22
CA ILE A 301 -2.11 -14.21 -24.13
C ILE A 301 -2.94 -14.41 -22.87
N SER A 302 -2.73 -15.53 -22.19
CA SER A 302 -3.24 -15.76 -20.85
C SER A 302 -2.09 -15.99 -19.86
N ASP A 303 -2.35 -15.75 -18.58
CA ASP A 303 -1.39 -15.95 -17.50
C ASP A 303 -2.02 -16.79 -16.39
N GLN A 304 -1.18 -17.50 -15.63
CA GLN A 304 -1.58 -18.17 -14.41
C GLN A 304 -0.60 -17.94 -13.26
N PHE A 305 -1.13 -17.70 -12.07
CA PHE A 305 -0.34 -17.62 -10.85
C PHE A 305 0.05 -19.02 -10.38
N HIS A 306 1.36 -19.31 -10.36
CA HIS A 306 1.93 -20.52 -9.78
C HIS A 306 3.25 -20.23 -9.07
N ILE A 307 3.52 -20.96 -8.00
CA ILE A 307 4.80 -20.85 -7.29
C ILE A 307 5.88 -21.49 -8.15
N VAL A 308 6.87 -20.70 -8.59
CA VAL A 308 7.77 -21.12 -9.68
C VAL A 308 8.71 -22.27 -9.32
N TYR A 309 8.88 -22.56 -8.03
CA TYR A 309 9.72 -23.65 -7.50
C TYR A 309 8.93 -24.92 -7.11
N LYS A 310 7.60 -24.93 -7.22
CA LYS A 310 6.79 -26.11 -6.87
C LYS A 310 6.80 -27.16 -7.98
N ILE A 311 6.61 -28.42 -7.58
CA ILE A 311 6.51 -29.61 -8.45
C ILE A 311 5.05 -30.13 -8.39
N PRO A 312 4.42 -30.50 -9.52
CA PRO A 312 4.93 -30.40 -10.89
C PRO A 312 5.21 -28.96 -11.30
N GLU A 313 6.22 -28.76 -12.13
CA GLU A 313 6.60 -27.43 -12.61
C GLU A 313 5.59 -26.94 -13.65
N TYR A 314 5.20 -25.66 -13.54
CA TYR A 314 4.36 -24.99 -14.52
C TYR A 314 5.25 -24.22 -15.49
N PHE A 315 5.12 -24.54 -16.78
CA PHE A 315 5.89 -23.94 -17.87
C PHE A 315 5.00 -23.06 -18.75
N PRO A 316 5.56 -21.96 -19.29
CA PRO A 316 4.88 -21.24 -20.34
C PRO A 316 4.84 -22.10 -21.61
N HIS A 317 3.83 -21.91 -22.44
CA HIS A 317 3.71 -22.65 -23.69
C HIS A 317 3.02 -21.81 -24.77
N LEU A 318 3.24 -22.23 -26.02
CA LEU A 318 2.60 -21.71 -27.22
C LEU A 318 1.80 -22.86 -27.84
N ASP A 319 0.49 -22.68 -28.01
CA ASP A 319 -0.40 -23.78 -28.44
C ASP A 319 -0.41 -24.00 -29.94
N ASN A 320 0.02 -23.01 -30.73
CA ASN A 320 -0.16 -23.03 -32.17
C ASN A 320 0.92 -22.26 -32.93
N ASN A 321 0.84 -22.36 -34.26
CA ASN A 321 1.75 -21.74 -35.21
C ASN A 321 0.95 -21.22 -36.41
N CYS A 322 1.41 -20.12 -37.00
CA CYS A 322 0.80 -19.46 -38.15
C CYS A 322 1.66 -19.48 -39.41
N SER A 323 2.75 -20.25 -39.44
CA SER A 323 3.66 -20.36 -40.58
C SER A 323 2.97 -20.65 -41.92
N LEU A 324 1.84 -21.38 -41.88
CA LEU A 324 1.05 -21.77 -43.06
C LEU A 324 -0.14 -20.84 -43.36
N ILE A 325 -0.45 -19.86 -42.50
CA ILE A 325 -1.60 -18.97 -42.65
C ILE A 325 -1.17 -17.74 -43.46
N LYS A 326 -1.81 -17.53 -44.62
CA LYS A 326 -1.67 -16.32 -45.45
C LYS A 326 -3.05 -15.84 -45.91
N PRO A 327 -3.39 -14.55 -45.79
CA PRO A 327 -2.59 -13.45 -45.22
C PRO A 327 -2.46 -13.52 -43.68
N LEU A 328 -1.36 -12.97 -43.14
CA LEU A 328 -1.01 -13.06 -41.71
C LEU A 328 -1.98 -12.33 -40.78
N ASN A 329 -2.78 -11.39 -41.28
CA ASN A 329 -3.80 -10.67 -40.52
C ASN A 329 -4.93 -11.57 -39.96
N ASN A 330 -5.03 -12.82 -40.43
CA ASN A 330 -5.98 -13.82 -39.90
C ASN A 330 -5.34 -14.77 -38.87
N CYS A 331 -4.08 -14.56 -38.51
CA CYS A 331 -3.37 -15.39 -37.52
C CYS A 331 -3.56 -14.86 -36.10
N ILE A 332 -3.88 -15.77 -35.18
CA ILE A 332 -3.86 -15.55 -33.73
C ILE A 332 -2.90 -16.58 -33.12
N LEU A 333 -1.87 -16.15 -32.40
CA LEU A 333 -1.04 -17.05 -31.57
C LEU A 333 -1.58 -17.08 -30.14
N TYR A 334 -1.73 -18.28 -29.58
CA TYR A 334 -2.21 -18.52 -28.22
C TYR A 334 -1.03 -18.81 -27.30
N VAL A 335 -0.75 -17.88 -26.39
CA VAL A 335 0.44 -17.91 -25.52
C VAL A 335 0.01 -17.98 -24.07
N HIS A 336 0.67 -18.84 -23.32
CA HIS A 336 0.44 -19.02 -21.89
C HIS A 336 1.70 -18.64 -21.10
N THR A 337 1.56 -17.72 -20.15
CA THR A 337 2.60 -17.33 -19.21
C THR A 337 2.32 -17.84 -17.80
N VAL A 338 3.35 -17.87 -16.96
CA VAL A 338 3.23 -18.25 -15.55
C VAL A 338 3.89 -17.19 -14.69
N THR A 339 3.18 -16.73 -13.65
CA THR A 339 3.62 -15.65 -12.78
C THR A 339 3.67 -16.07 -11.31
N GLN A 340 4.68 -15.60 -10.58
CA GLN A 340 4.65 -15.54 -9.12
C GLN A 340 4.98 -14.12 -8.66
N ASN A 341 4.04 -13.47 -7.99
CA ASN A 341 4.31 -12.21 -7.29
C ASN A 341 5.01 -12.51 -5.96
N ILE A 342 6.06 -11.77 -5.67
CA ILE A 342 6.79 -11.79 -4.40
C ILE A 342 6.55 -10.45 -3.72
N TYR A 343 6.14 -10.48 -2.45
CA TYR A 343 5.87 -9.29 -1.64
C TYR A 343 6.83 -9.27 -0.44
N ASP A 344 7.02 -8.10 0.16
CA ASP A 344 7.82 -7.92 1.36
C ASP A 344 7.37 -8.90 2.45
N LEU A 345 8.34 -9.58 3.09
CA LEU A 345 8.05 -10.53 4.17
C LEU A 345 7.36 -9.86 5.37
N ASN A 346 7.51 -8.55 5.54
CA ASN A 346 6.91 -7.79 6.62
C ASN A 346 5.48 -7.31 6.29
N ASP A 347 5.02 -7.41 5.03
CA ASP A 347 3.67 -7.02 4.64
C ASP A 347 2.59 -7.81 5.42
N GLN A 348 2.91 -9.05 5.83
CA GLN A 348 2.04 -9.87 6.67
C GLN A 348 1.73 -9.26 8.05
N PHE A 349 2.57 -8.35 8.55
CA PHE A 349 2.36 -7.68 9.84
C PHE A 349 1.41 -6.49 9.73
N ASP A 350 1.10 -6.03 8.51
CA ASP A 350 0.14 -4.95 8.23
C ASP A 350 0.43 -3.68 9.07
N THR A 351 1.71 -3.31 9.16
CA THR A 351 2.16 -2.10 9.89
C THR A 351 1.97 -0.83 9.08
N GLY A 352 1.86 -0.96 7.75
CA GLY A 352 1.78 0.15 6.80
C GLY A 352 3.13 0.77 6.45
N GLU A 353 4.22 0.33 7.08
CA GLU A 353 5.57 0.86 6.84
C GLU A 353 6.25 0.24 5.61
N THR A 354 5.79 -0.94 5.18
CA THR A 354 6.28 -1.68 4.02
C THR A 354 5.42 -1.41 2.80
N HIS A 355 6.02 -1.57 1.64
CA HIS A 355 5.31 -1.36 0.40
C HIS A 355 4.23 -2.43 0.19
N SER A 356 3.14 -2.05 -0.50
CA SER A 356 2.00 -2.96 -0.70
C SER A 356 2.12 -3.73 -2.02
N SER A 357 2.67 -3.12 -3.07
CA SER A 357 2.90 -3.77 -4.36
C SER A 357 3.92 -4.92 -4.28
N ALA A 358 3.99 -5.79 -5.30
CA ALA A 358 5.03 -6.82 -5.37
C ALA A 358 6.45 -6.22 -5.46
N GLU A 359 7.41 -6.76 -4.68
CA GLU A 359 8.85 -6.48 -4.81
C GLU A 359 9.39 -6.91 -6.17
N GLU A 360 8.94 -8.08 -6.62
CA GLU A 360 9.24 -8.62 -7.93
C GLU A 360 8.10 -9.51 -8.41
N MET A 361 7.92 -9.55 -9.74
CA MET A 361 7.10 -10.55 -10.40
C MET A 361 8.01 -11.52 -11.13
N ARG A 362 7.99 -12.80 -10.75
CA ARG A 362 8.73 -13.86 -11.43
C ARG A 362 7.88 -14.37 -12.58
N VAL A 363 8.22 -14.00 -13.81
CA VAL A 363 7.39 -14.32 -14.98
C VAL A 363 8.13 -15.27 -15.90
N LYS A 364 7.52 -16.43 -16.15
CA LYS A 364 7.96 -17.38 -17.16
C LYS A 364 7.25 -17.06 -18.47
N MET A 365 8.01 -16.81 -19.53
CA MET A 365 7.50 -16.33 -20.82
C MET A 365 8.10 -17.14 -21.98
N ILE A 366 7.44 -17.08 -23.14
CA ILE A 366 7.96 -17.60 -24.40
C ILE A 366 8.90 -16.57 -25.01
N SER A 367 10.05 -17.05 -25.49
CA SER A 367 11.10 -16.23 -26.13
C SER A 367 10.61 -15.51 -27.38
N ARG A 368 11.28 -14.40 -27.72
CA ARG A 368 11.00 -13.65 -28.94
C ARG A 368 11.25 -14.52 -30.17
N GLN A 369 12.35 -15.28 -30.17
CA GLN A 369 12.69 -16.20 -31.25
C GLN A 369 11.53 -17.14 -31.59
N VAL A 370 10.95 -17.82 -30.59
CA VAL A 370 9.86 -18.77 -30.81
C VAL A 370 8.64 -18.10 -31.43
N LEU A 371 8.25 -16.92 -30.93
CA LEU A 371 7.05 -16.24 -31.41
C LEU A 371 7.23 -15.70 -32.84
N LEU A 372 8.42 -15.20 -33.20
CA LEU A 372 8.73 -14.80 -34.57
C LEU A 372 8.72 -16.01 -35.52
N GLN A 373 9.35 -17.12 -35.13
CA GLN A 373 9.34 -18.37 -35.91
C GLN A 373 7.91 -18.92 -36.09
N ALA A 374 7.08 -18.86 -35.05
CA ALA A 374 5.68 -19.27 -35.10
C ALA A 374 4.80 -18.32 -35.92
N ALA A 375 5.21 -17.07 -36.11
CA ALA A 375 4.47 -16.13 -36.94
C ALA A 375 4.74 -16.35 -38.43
N ASP A 376 6.01 -16.49 -38.84
CA ASP A 376 6.39 -16.46 -40.26
C ASP A 376 6.96 -17.77 -40.82
N GLY A 377 7.25 -18.75 -39.95
CA GLY A 377 7.84 -20.04 -40.33
C GLY A 377 9.32 -19.99 -40.68
N LYS A 378 9.99 -18.84 -40.52
CA LYS A 378 11.41 -18.67 -40.84
C LYS A 378 12.26 -18.95 -39.62
N GLN A 379 13.50 -19.36 -39.84
CA GLN A 379 14.49 -19.42 -38.75
C GLN A 379 14.95 -18.01 -38.40
N HIS A 380 14.95 -17.70 -37.10
CA HIS A 380 15.45 -16.46 -36.53
C HIS A 380 16.66 -16.76 -35.63
N ASP A 381 17.68 -15.91 -35.65
CA ASP A 381 18.88 -16.05 -34.82
C ASP A 381 18.59 -15.60 -33.38
N PHE A 382 18.77 -16.49 -32.42
CA PHE A 382 18.50 -16.23 -31.00
C PHE A 382 19.32 -15.06 -30.44
N ASN A 383 20.57 -14.91 -30.89
CA ASN A 383 21.41 -13.81 -30.41
C ASN A 383 20.90 -12.46 -30.93
N GLN A 384 20.26 -12.42 -32.09
CA GLN A 384 19.68 -11.18 -32.61
C GLN A 384 18.33 -10.86 -31.94
N THR A 385 17.53 -11.88 -31.64
CA THR A 385 16.18 -11.69 -31.12
C THR A 385 16.15 -11.51 -29.60
N ASP A 386 16.94 -12.28 -28.85
CA ASP A 386 16.79 -12.46 -27.41
C ASP A 386 18.03 -12.05 -26.60
N GLU A 387 19.16 -11.67 -27.20
CA GLU A 387 20.38 -11.26 -26.47
C GLU A 387 20.25 -9.91 -25.76
N GLN A 388 19.42 -9.02 -26.31
CA GLN A 388 19.13 -7.68 -25.77
C GLN A 388 18.51 -7.74 -24.36
N SER A 389 18.57 -6.62 -23.63
CA SER A 389 17.94 -6.44 -22.31
C SER A 389 16.39 -6.38 -22.41
N LEU A 390 15.75 -7.48 -22.82
CA LEU A 390 14.30 -7.54 -23.05
C LEU A 390 13.48 -7.46 -21.76
N CYS A 391 13.98 -8.01 -20.65
CA CYS A 391 13.29 -7.88 -19.37
C CYS A 391 13.40 -6.44 -18.85
N GLY A 392 14.56 -5.80 -19.03
CA GLY A 392 14.78 -4.37 -18.82
C GLY A 392 13.83 -3.51 -19.68
N LEU A 393 13.66 -3.84 -20.96
CA LEU A 393 12.69 -3.15 -21.81
C LEU A 393 11.27 -3.22 -21.22
N ILE A 394 10.81 -4.40 -20.78
CA ILE A 394 9.48 -4.55 -20.16
C ILE A 394 9.39 -3.73 -18.87
N ASN A 395 10.45 -3.72 -18.05
CA ASN A 395 10.51 -2.91 -16.83
C ASN A 395 10.51 -1.41 -17.12
N GLN A 396 11.07 -0.97 -18.25
CA GLN A 396 10.98 0.42 -18.70
C GLN A 396 9.53 0.79 -19.03
N TYR A 397 8.77 -0.09 -19.68
CA TYR A 397 7.33 0.13 -19.89
C TYR A 397 6.56 0.23 -18.57
N SER A 398 6.96 -0.49 -17.53
CA SER A 398 6.38 -0.38 -16.18
C SER A 398 6.58 1.00 -15.59
N LEU A 399 7.82 1.50 -15.65
CA LEU A 399 8.18 2.83 -15.18
C LEU A 399 7.48 3.93 -16.01
N ASP A 400 7.47 3.80 -17.33
CA ASP A 400 6.80 4.75 -18.23
C ASP A 400 5.30 4.81 -17.97
N TRP A 401 4.67 3.65 -17.73
CA TRP A 401 3.27 3.59 -17.35
C TRP A 401 3.05 4.31 -16.01
N ALA A 402 3.89 4.08 -15.00
CA ALA A 402 3.78 4.72 -13.70
C ALA A 402 3.96 6.25 -13.81
N LEU A 403 4.98 6.73 -14.53
CA LEU A 403 5.22 8.15 -14.77
C LEU A 403 4.07 8.84 -15.52
N LYS A 404 3.43 8.13 -16.46
CA LYS A 404 2.29 8.63 -17.22
C LYS A 404 1.01 8.71 -16.37
N ASN A 405 0.81 7.78 -15.45
CA ASN A 405 -0.45 7.65 -14.70
C ASN A 405 -0.40 8.26 -13.30
N ALA A 406 0.77 8.53 -12.74
CA ALA A 406 0.91 9.16 -11.44
C ALA A 406 0.10 10.47 -11.36
N ALA A 407 -0.51 10.74 -10.20
CA ALA A 407 -1.18 12.01 -9.97
C ALA A 407 -0.23 13.18 -10.27
N LYS A 408 -0.70 14.19 -11.01
CA LYS A 408 0.17 15.25 -11.56
C LYS A 408 1.09 15.86 -10.49
N LYS A 409 0.53 16.24 -9.35
CA LYS A 409 1.28 16.85 -8.24
C LYS A 409 2.35 15.90 -7.67
N THR A 410 2.02 14.61 -7.55
CA THR A 410 2.96 13.58 -7.11
C THR A 410 4.09 13.40 -8.12
N LYS A 411 3.78 13.39 -9.42
CA LYS A 411 4.79 13.32 -10.48
C LYS A 411 5.70 14.55 -10.48
N ASP A 412 5.12 15.75 -10.40
CA ASP A 412 5.88 17.01 -10.35
C ASP A 412 6.88 16.99 -9.16
N ARG A 413 6.44 16.49 -8.00
CA ARG A 413 7.28 16.31 -6.81
C ARG A 413 8.41 15.29 -7.02
N TYR A 414 8.07 14.13 -7.58
CA TYR A 414 9.05 13.11 -7.93
C TYR A 414 10.12 13.64 -8.88
N ASP A 415 9.74 14.35 -9.95
CA ASP A 415 10.68 14.92 -10.92
C ASP A 415 11.62 15.94 -10.24
N GLN A 416 11.09 16.80 -9.37
CA GLN A 416 11.84 17.85 -8.71
C GLN A 416 12.82 17.32 -7.67
N ILE A 417 12.34 16.54 -6.69
CA ILE A 417 13.11 16.19 -5.49
C ILE A 417 13.30 14.68 -5.28
N GLY A 418 12.57 13.84 -6.02
CA GLY A 418 12.62 12.39 -5.85
C GLY A 418 13.93 11.75 -6.33
N LYS A 419 14.32 10.66 -5.67
CA LYS A 419 15.37 9.72 -6.12
C LYS A 419 14.88 9.04 -7.41
N GLN A 420 15.49 9.36 -8.55
CA GLN A 420 14.98 8.90 -9.85
C GLN A 420 15.21 7.39 -10.02
N MET A 421 14.20 6.68 -10.50
CA MET A 421 14.32 5.30 -10.96
C MET A 421 14.79 5.28 -12.41
N ILE A 422 15.79 4.46 -12.69
CA ILE A 422 16.26 4.13 -14.04
C ILE A 422 16.27 2.62 -14.21
N ILE A 423 16.05 2.15 -15.43
CA ILE A 423 16.15 0.73 -15.75
C ILE A 423 17.52 0.46 -16.35
N GLY A 424 18.27 -0.46 -15.74
CA GLY A 424 19.57 -0.88 -16.20
C GLY A 424 19.51 -2.16 -17.04
N ASP A 425 20.67 -2.57 -17.54
CA ASP A 425 20.79 -3.82 -18.30
C ASP A 425 20.43 -5.05 -17.47
N ASP A 426 19.89 -6.04 -18.18
CA ASP A 426 19.55 -7.35 -17.64
C ASP A 426 20.77 -8.05 -17.05
N ILE A 427 20.55 -8.86 -16.01
CA ILE A 427 21.56 -9.65 -15.32
C ILE A 427 21.43 -11.10 -15.80
N GLY A 428 22.48 -11.62 -16.44
CA GLY A 428 22.51 -13.00 -16.90
C GLY A 428 22.99 -13.14 -18.34
N PRO A 429 22.65 -14.24 -19.02
CA PRO A 429 21.57 -15.18 -18.65
C PRO A 429 21.96 -16.14 -17.50
N LEU A 430 21.08 -16.27 -16.50
CA LEU A 430 21.17 -17.22 -15.39
C LEU A 430 20.49 -18.53 -15.77
N ASN A 431 21.08 -19.27 -16.73
CA ASN A 431 20.50 -20.46 -17.36
C ASN A 431 20.45 -21.72 -16.48
N VAL A 432 20.19 -21.54 -15.20
CA VAL A 432 19.98 -22.57 -14.19
C VAL A 432 18.74 -22.18 -13.39
N GLY A 433 17.69 -23.01 -13.41
CA GLY A 433 16.39 -22.70 -12.81
C GLY A 433 16.48 -22.17 -11.37
N PRO A 434 17.09 -22.91 -10.43
CA PRO A 434 17.29 -22.42 -9.05
C PRO A 434 18.05 -21.09 -8.96
N LEU A 435 19.04 -20.85 -9.82
CA LEU A 435 19.80 -19.60 -9.80
C LEU A 435 18.92 -18.40 -10.18
N TRP A 436 18.09 -18.53 -11.21
CA TRP A 436 17.11 -17.49 -11.57
C TRP A 436 16.03 -17.31 -10.51
N ILE A 437 15.51 -18.40 -9.93
CA ILE A 437 14.45 -18.33 -8.91
C ILE A 437 14.91 -17.51 -7.71
N TRP A 438 16.13 -17.73 -7.22
CA TRP A 438 16.65 -17.14 -5.99
C TRP A 438 17.50 -15.88 -6.18
N THR A 439 17.67 -15.40 -7.41
CA THR A 439 18.26 -14.07 -7.67
C THR A 439 17.12 -13.06 -7.86
N PRO A 440 16.92 -12.12 -6.92
CA PRO A 440 15.79 -11.18 -6.97
C PRO A 440 16.04 -10.04 -7.97
N LEU A 441 14.97 -9.37 -8.38
CA LEU A 441 15.04 -8.05 -9.00
C LEU A 441 15.91 -7.11 -8.15
N GLN A 442 16.89 -6.44 -8.76
CA GLN A 442 17.83 -5.58 -8.04
C GLN A 442 17.38 -4.12 -8.05
N PHE A 443 17.59 -3.42 -6.93
CA PHE A 443 17.34 -1.99 -6.75
C PHE A 443 18.61 -1.33 -6.22
N ASP A 444 19.53 -0.98 -7.12
CA ASP A 444 20.84 -0.47 -6.75
C ASP A 444 20.83 1.05 -6.59
N LEU A 445 21.11 1.53 -5.38
CA LEU A 445 21.28 2.96 -5.14
C LEU A 445 22.61 3.44 -5.74
N GLY A 446 22.53 4.54 -6.49
CA GLY A 446 23.69 5.15 -7.12
C GLY A 446 23.56 6.67 -7.20
N LYS A 447 24.49 7.27 -7.94
CA LYS A 447 24.47 8.70 -8.28
C LYS A 447 24.44 8.85 -9.80
N ASP A 448 23.65 9.81 -10.28
CA ASP A 448 23.73 10.21 -11.69
C ASP A 448 24.95 11.10 -11.96
N SER A 449 25.11 11.53 -13.21
CA SER A 449 26.22 12.41 -13.64
C SER A 449 26.24 13.78 -12.96
N GLN A 450 25.14 14.18 -12.30
CA GLN A 450 25.00 15.43 -11.56
C GLN A 450 25.10 15.22 -10.04
N GLY A 451 25.36 14.00 -9.57
CA GLY A 451 25.46 13.66 -8.15
C GLY A 451 24.10 13.51 -7.44
N LYS A 452 22.98 13.52 -8.17
CA LYS A 452 21.65 13.24 -7.63
C LYS A 452 21.52 11.74 -7.36
N THR A 453 20.89 11.39 -6.24
CA THR A 453 20.64 9.98 -5.91
C THR A 453 19.64 9.37 -6.89
N ILE A 454 19.97 8.19 -7.41
CA ILE A 454 19.13 7.40 -8.30
C ILE A 454 19.02 5.97 -7.77
N VAL A 455 18.01 5.24 -8.24
CA VAL A 455 17.91 3.78 -8.09
C VAL A 455 17.95 3.15 -9.48
N THR A 456 18.80 2.16 -9.68
CA THR A 456 18.88 1.38 -10.91
C THR A 456 18.19 0.04 -10.69
N VAL A 457 17.15 -0.23 -11.49
CA VAL A 457 16.43 -1.50 -11.45
C VAL A 457 16.99 -2.42 -12.53
N ARG A 458 17.41 -3.63 -12.15
CA ARG A 458 17.99 -4.61 -13.08
C ARG A 458 17.34 -5.97 -12.93
N SER A 459 17.02 -6.61 -14.07
CA SER A 459 16.28 -7.87 -14.10
C SER A 459 17.21 -9.08 -14.29
N PRO A 460 17.26 -10.02 -13.34
CA PRO A 460 17.79 -11.35 -13.61
C PRO A 460 16.98 -12.10 -14.66
N THR A 461 17.64 -12.66 -15.66
CA THR A 461 16.99 -13.35 -16.78
C THR A 461 17.47 -14.79 -16.93
N LEU A 462 16.62 -15.65 -17.46
CA LEU A 462 16.95 -17.01 -17.89
C LEU A 462 16.39 -17.18 -19.29
N ARG A 463 17.19 -17.61 -20.27
CA ARG A 463 16.73 -17.71 -21.66
C ARG A 463 17.42 -18.84 -22.41
N PHE A 464 16.63 -19.60 -23.16
CA PHE A 464 17.08 -20.73 -23.96
C PHE A 464 16.61 -20.58 -25.41
N PRO A 465 17.47 -20.88 -26.40
CA PRO A 465 17.06 -20.87 -27.79
C PRO A 465 16.06 -22.00 -28.08
N ASN A 466 15.30 -21.87 -29.18
CA ASN A 466 14.31 -22.87 -29.58
C ASN A 466 14.93 -24.24 -29.94
N ASN A 467 16.22 -24.28 -30.29
CA ASN A 467 16.96 -25.50 -30.57
C ASN A 467 17.74 -26.05 -29.36
N TYR A 468 17.41 -25.61 -28.14
CA TYR A 468 18.10 -26.06 -26.93
C TYR A 468 17.97 -27.59 -26.73
N PRO A 469 19.04 -28.31 -26.33
CA PRO A 469 19.04 -29.77 -26.29
C PRO A 469 18.00 -30.40 -25.35
N VAL A 470 17.58 -29.68 -24.32
CA VAL A 470 16.52 -30.10 -23.41
C VAL A 470 15.21 -29.49 -23.88
N SER A 471 14.46 -30.26 -24.67
CA SER A 471 13.23 -29.79 -25.34
C SER A 471 12.17 -29.25 -24.39
N SER A 472 12.12 -29.74 -23.14
CA SER A 472 11.15 -29.26 -22.14
C SER A 472 11.39 -27.83 -21.67
N VAL A 473 12.57 -27.25 -21.94
CA VAL A 473 12.89 -25.86 -21.60
C VAL A 473 13.35 -25.01 -22.78
N ALA A 474 13.27 -25.56 -23.99
CA ALA A 474 13.65 -24.85 -25.20
C ALA A 474 12.70 -23.68 -25.48
N GLY A 475 13.26 -22.57 -25.96
CA GLY A 475 12.47 -21.44 -26.41
C GLY A 475 11.84 -20.57 -25.30
N PHE A 476 12.35 -20.65 -24.08
CA PHE A 476 11.89 -19.86 -22.94
C PHE A 476 12.71 -18.57 -22.76
N HIS A 477 12.06 -17.54 -22.20
CA HIS A 477 12.70 -16.31 -21.74
C HIS A 477 12.00 -15.86 -20.44
N TYR A 478 12.61 -16.10 -19.30
CA TYR A 478 12.05 -15.76 -18.00
C TYR A 478 12.61 -14.43 -17.50
N CYS A 479 11.74 -13.61 -16.93
CA CYS A 479 12.06 -12.26 -16.47
C CYS A 479 11.67 -12.07 -15.01
N LYS A 480 12.46 -11.25 -14.29
CA LYS A 480 11.98 -10.58 -13.07
C LYS A 480 11.40 -9.23 -13.47
N LEU A 481 10.08 -9.08 -13.37
CA LEU A 481 9.41 -7.86 -13.77
C LEU A 481 9.17 -6.94 -12.57
N LEU A 482 9.39 -5.65 -12.80
CA LEU A 482 8.93 -4.56 -11.97
C LEU A 482 7.44 -4.36 -12.23
N SER A 483 6.60 -4.46 -11.20
CA SER A 483 5.18 -4.19 -11.37
C SER A 483 4.92 -2.69 -11.53
N PRO A 484 3.86 -2.28 -12.27
CA PRO A 484 3.47 -0.88 -12.33
C PRO A 484 3.12 -0.31 -10.94
N GLY A 485 2.63 -1.17 -10.04
CA GLY A 485 2.37 -0.83 -8.65
C GLY A 485 3.64 -0.42 -7.93
N ARG A 486 4.71 -1.21 -8.03
CA ARG A 486 6.00 -0.92 -7.38
C ARG A 486 6.66 0.34 -7.93
N ALA A 487 6.56 0.55 -9.24
CA ALA A 487 7.03 1.78 -9.87
C ALA A 487 6.25 3.02 -9.36
N LEU A 488 4.92 2.95 -9.29
CA LEU A 488 4.11 4.04 -8.71
C LEU A 488 4.39 4.26 -7.23
N GLU A 489 4.54 3.19 -6.45
CA GLU A 489 4.84 3.28 -5.02
C GLU A 489 6.20 3.94 -4.78
N TRP A 490 7.19 3.68 -5.65
CA TRP A 490 8.46 4.42 -5.61
C TRP A 490 8.27 5.93 -5.83
N ILE A 491 7.47 6.30 -6.84
CA ILE A 491 7.14 7.70 -7.17
C ILE A 491 6.38 8.37 -6.02
N TYR A 492 5.46 7.66 -5.38
CA TYR A 492 4.59 8.20 -4.33
C TYR A 492 5.29 8.31 -2.99
N VAL A 493 6.22 7.40 -2.68
CA VAL A 493 6.75 7.22 -1.32
C VAL A 493 8.27 7.11 -1.30
N ASP A 494 8.84 6.02 -1.80
CA ASP A 494 10.24 5.64 -1.50
C ASP A 494 11.26 6.66 -2.03
N SER A 495 10.96 7.27 -3.18
CA SER A 495 11.81 8.30 -3.78
C SER A 495 11.87 9.60 -2.97
N LEU A 496 10.88 9.85 -2.11
CA LEU A 496 10.69 11.10 -1.37
C LEU A 496 11.10 11.00 0.11
N LYS A 497 11.30 9.78 0.61
CA LYS A 497 11.85 9.57 1.96
C LYS A 497 13.28 10.14 2.04
N PRO A 498 13.70 10.67 3.20
CA PRO A 498 15.01 11.32 3.40
C PRO A 498 16.25 10.53 2.93
#